data_AF-A0AAN4CJE5-F1
#
_entry.id   AF-A0AAN4CJE5-F1
#
_cell.length_a   1.000
_cell.length_b   1.000
_cell.length_c   1.000
_cell.angle_alpha   90.00
_cell.angle_beta   90.00
_cell.angle_gamma   90.00
#
_symmetry.space_group_name_H-M   'P 1'
#
loop_
_entity.id
_entity.type
_entity.pdbx_description
1 polymer ?
#
loop_
_entity_poly.entity_id
_entity_poly.type
_entity_poly.pdbx_seq_one_letter_code
_entity_poly.pdbx_strand_id
1 'polypeptide(L)' 'MHEITLLQGLSLAALVFVLGIDFWLEALFLFRPIIVCTLTGAILGDIQTG' A
#
# COMPACT_ATOMS: atom_id res chain seq x y z
N MET A 1 12.37 -12.76 9.72
CA MET A 1 11.97 -11.36 9.49
C MET A 1 12.53 -10.98 8.14
N HIS A 2 11.69 -10.91 7.10
CA HIS A 2 12.15 -10.44 5.80
C HIS A 2 12.53 -8.97 5.98
N GLU A 3 13.80 -8.66 5.70
CA GLU A 3 14.30 -7.30 5.80
C GLU A 3 13.64 -6.47 4.69
N ILE A 4 12.86 -5.46 5.07
CA ILE A 4 12.23 -4.56 4.10
C ILE A 4 13.36 -3.81 3.40
N THR A 5 13.47 -3.98 2.09
CA THR A 5 14.47 -3.24 1.31
C THR A 5 14.12 -1.76 1.27
N LEU A 6 15.12 -0.90 1.09
CA LEU A 6 14.91 0.56 1.01
C LEU A 6 13.90 0.95 -0.07
N LEU A 7 13.88 0.20 -1.19
CA LEU A 7 12.94 0.39 -2.29
C LEU A 7 11.50 0.06 -1.88
N GLN A 8 11.29 -1.05 -1.15
CA GLN A 8 9.98 -1.44 -0.64
C GLN A 8 9.43 -0.41 0.35
N GLY A 9 10.28 0.07 1.26
CA GLY A 9 9.91 1.15 2.19
C GLY A 9 9.51 2.44 1.46
N LEU A 10 10.26 2.82 0.42
CA LEU A 10 9.94 4.01 -0.39
C LEU A 10 8.63 3.85 -1.17
N SER A 11 8.38 2.66 -1.75
CA SER A 11 7.11 2.38 -2.42
C SER A 11 5.91 2.36 -1.47
N LEU A 12 6.07 1.87 -0.24
CA LEU A 12 5.02 1.94 0.79
C LEU A 12 4.74 3.39 1.19
N ALA A 13 5.78 4.20 1.38
CA ALA A 13 5.61 5.61 1.70
C ALA A 13 4.86 6.37 0.58
N ALA A 14 5.21 6.11 -0.69
CA ALA A 14 4.50 6.68 -1.83
C ALA A 14 3.04 6.21 -1.91
N LEU A 15 2.79 4.91 -1.68
CA LEU A 15 1.44 4.35 -1.64
C LEU A 15 0.58 5.04 -0.57
N VAL A 16 1.07 5.16 0.66
CA VAL A 16 0.33 5.80 1.76
C VAL A 16 0.04 7.28 1.47
N PHE A 17 0.96 7.98 0.79
CA PHE A 17 0.74 9.37 0.39
C PHE A 17 -0.43 9.51 -0.60
N VAL A 18 -0.50 8.63 -1.60
CA VAL A 18 -1.60 8.59 -2.57
C VAL A 18 -2.92 8.19 -1.89
N LEU A 19 -2.89 7.18 -1.03
CA LEU A 19 -4.07 6.73 -0.27
C LEU A 19 -4.60 7.81 0.67
N GLY A 20 -3.72 8.62 1.27
CA GLY A 20 -4.12 9.76 2.10
C GLY A 20 -4.82 10.87 1.30
N ILE A 21 -4.37 11.12 0.07
CA ILE A 21 -5.05 12.04 -0.86
C ILE A 21 -6.41 11.47 -1.27
N ASP A 22 -6.46 10.18 -1.60
CA ASP A 22 -7.72 9.51 -1.99
C ASP A 22 -8.73 9.44 -0.84
N PHE A 23 -8.28 9.35 0.42
CA PHE A 23 -9.17 9.45 1.59
C PHE A 23 -9.88 10.81 1.68
N TRP A 24 -9.21 11.89 1.26
CA TRP A 24 -9.79 13.23 1.30
C TRP A 24 -10.70 13.52 0.11
N LEU A 25 -10.37 12.98 -1.07
CA LEU A 25 -11.15 13.16 -2.31
C LEU A 25 -12.28 12.15 -2.47
N GLU A 26 -12.19 10.97 -1.85
CA GLU A 26 -13.09 9.81 -1.97
C GLU A 26 -13.40 9.40 -3.43
N ALA A 27 -12.52 9.76 -4.37
CA ALA A 27 -12.81 9.62 -5.80
C ALA A 27 -12.56 8.20 -6.33
N LEU A 28 -11.55 7.49 -5.81
CA LEU A 28 -11.17 6.16 -6.29
C LEU A 28 -11.48 5.03 -5.27
N PHE A 29 -11.87 5.37 -4.04
CA PHE A 29 -12.18 4.42 -2.96
C PHE A 29 -11.04 3.42 -2.66
N LEU A 30 -9.80 3.78 -2.93
CA LEU A 30 -8.61 2.94 -2.74
C LEU A 30 -8.27 2.73 -1.27
N PHE A 31 -8.79 3.58 -0.37
CA PHE A 31 -8.62 3.45 1.08
C PHE A 31 -9.36 2.24 1.68
N ARG A 32 -10.08 1.44 0.88
CA ARG A 32 -10.73 0.22 1.35
C ARG A 32 -9.69 -0.81 1.80
N PRO A 33 -9.88 -1.50 2.94
CA PRO A 33 -8.91 -2.45 3.48
C PRO A 33 -8.48 -3.53 2.48
N ILE A 34 -9.41 -4.02 1.64
CA ILE A 34 -9.10 -5.03 0.64
C ILE A 34 -8.14 -4.54 -0.46
N ILE A 35 -8.13 -3.24 -0.77
CA ILE A 35 -7.25 -2.67 -1.79
C ILE A 35 -5.91 -2.32 -1.16
N VAL A 36 -5.93 -1.67 0.00
CA VAL A 36 -4.73 -1.24 0.72
C VAL A 36 -3.87 -2.44 1.12
N CYS A 37 -4.47 -3.49 1.67
CA CYS A 37 -3.72 -4.66 2.13
C CYS A 37 -3.13 -5.43 0.93
N THR A 38 -3.88 -5.63 -0.16
CA THR A 38 -3.36 -6.28 -1.37
C THR A 38 -2.23 -5.49 -2.04
N LEU A 39 -2.30 -4.15 -2.08
CA LEU A 39 -1.21 -3.31 -2.60
C LEU A 39 0.03 -3.37 -1.70
N THR A 40 -0.17 -3.38 -0.38
CA THR A 40 0.90 -3.54 0.60
C THR A 40 1.56 -4.92 0.44
N GLY A 41 0.76 -5.98 0.34
CA GLY A 41 1.23 -7.34 0.07
C GLY A 41 2.00 -7.44 -1.24
N ALA A 42 1.51 -6.82 -2.32
CA ALA A 42 2.22 -6.77 -3.60
C ALA A 42 3.59 -6.08 -3.50
N ILE A 43 3.70 -5.00 -2.73
CA ILE A 43 4.98 -4.31 -2.50
C ILE A 43 5.93 -5.17 -1.65
N LEU A 44 5.41 -5.87 -0.65
CA LEU A 44 6.21 -6.77 0.19
C LEU A 44 6.56 -8.09 -0.52
N GLY A 45 5.94 -8.39 -1.67
CA GLY A 45 6.09 -9.65 -2.39
C GLY A 45 5.24 -10.79 -1.82
N ASP A 46 4.26 -10.48 -0.98
CA ASP A 46 3.34 -11.42 -0.34
C ASP A 46 1.88 -11.03 -0.61
N ILE A 47 1.42 -11.35 -1.83
CA ILE A 47 0.02 -11.16 -2.27
C ILE A 47 -0.93 -12.18 -1.62
N GLN A 48 -0.42 -13.30 -1.12
CA GLN A 48 -1.25 -14.36 -0.56
C GLN A 48 -1.73 -14.02 0.84
N THR A 49 -0.92 -13.26 1.60
CA THR A 49 -1.21 -12.84 2.97
C THR A 49 -1.66 -11.37 3.05
N GLY A 50 -1.53 -10.60 1.95
CA GLY A 50 -1.92 -9.19 1.83
C GLY A 50 -3.35 -8.96 1.37
#